data_AF-W1XZ49-F1
#
_entry.id   AF-W1XZ49-F1
#
_cell.length_a   1.000
_cell.length_b   1.000
_cell.length_c   1.000
_cell.angle_alpha   90.00
_cell.angle_beta   90.00
_cell.angle_gamma   90.00
#
_symmetry.space_group_name_H-M   'P 1'
#
loop_
_entity.id
_entity.type
_entity.pdbx_description
1 polymer ?
#
loop_
_entity_poly.entity_id
_entity_poly.type
_entity_poly.pdbx_seq_one_letter_code
_entity_poly.pdbx_strand_id
1 'polypeptide(L)' 'SAEELIDIDAKTFELNGNNVRVAQVNTVDIAEVLERQAEIEAAIQAANAANGYSDFVLMITDIVNSNSEILALGA' A
#
# COMPACT_ATOMS: atom_id res chain seq x y z
N SER A 1 -12.58 4.11 -1.70
CA SER A 1 -11.72 4.91 -2.61
C SER A 1 -10.32 4.32 -2.62
N ALA A 2 -9.38 4.86 -3.41
CA ALA A 2 -7.97 4.43 -3.33
C ALA A 2 -7.35 4.78 -1.96
N GLU A 3 -7.70 5.93 -1.38
CA GLU A 3 -7.28 6.35 -0.03
C GLU A 3 -7.75 5.38 1.05
N GLU A 4 -9.03 4.95 1.01
CA GLU A 4 -9.52 3.93 1.94
C GLU A 4 -8.78 2.61 1.75
N LEU A 5 -8.54 2.18 0.50
CA LEU A 5 -7.87 0.92 0.20
C LEU A 5 -6.48 0.83 0.84
N ILE A 6 -5.72 1.93 0.80
CA ILE A 6 -4.36 1.98 1.36
C ILE A 6 -4.33 2.19 2.89
N ASP A 7 -5.47 2.38 3.54
CA ASP A 7 -5.54 2.70 4.99
C ASP A 7 -6.42 1.75 5.82
N ILE A 8 -7.19 0.85 5.18
CA ILE A 8 -8.06 -0.13 5.87
C ILE A 8 -7.30 -0.98 6.90
N ASP A 9 -6.15 -1.54 6.50
CA ASP A 9 -5.25 -2.27 7.39
C ASP A 9 -3.83 -1.80 7.13
N ALA A 10 -3.45 -0.70 7.79
CA ALA A 10 -2.15 -0.09 7.62
C ALA A 10 -1.49 0.25 8.96
N LYS A 11 -0.18 0.01 9.03
CA LYS A 11 0.65 0.23 10.22
C LYS A 11 1.91 0.98 9.81
N THR A 12 2.39 1.82 10.71
CA THR A 12 3.64 2.56 10.52
C THR A 12 4.73 1.92 11.37
N PHE A 13 5.88 1.70 10.77
CA PHE A 13 7.06 1.14 11.39
C PHE A 13 8.19 2.16 11.32
N GLU A 14 8.92 2.31 12.41
CA GLU A 14 10.15 3.10 12.43
C GLU A 14 11.33 2.16 12.14
N LEU A 15 12.03 2.39 11.03
CA LEU A 15 13.16 1.59 10.59
C LEU A 15 14.37 2.50 10.39
N ASN A 16 15.34 2.45 11.31
CA ASN A 16 16.56 3.27 11.27
C ASN A 16 16.29 4.78 11.15
N GLY A 17 15.27 5.30 11.84
CA GLY A 17 14.83 6.69 11.82
C GLY A 17 13.86 7.05 10.70
N ASN A 18 13.54 6.10 9.81
CA ASN A 18 12.62 6.30 8.70
C ASN A 18 11.23 5.75 9.03
N ASN A 19 10.18 6.54 8.78
CA ASN A 19 8.80 6.10 8.95
C ASN A 19 8.33 5.37 7.68
N VAL A 20 8.19 4.05 7.78
CA VAL A 20 7.70 3.20 6.69
C VAL A 20 6.25 2.81 6.95
N ARG A 21 5.37 3.09 5.99
CA ARG A 21 3.96 2.68 6.05
C ARG A 21 3.81 1.33 5.34
N VAL A 22 3.21 0.36 6.00
CA VAL A 22 2.87 -0.94 5.41
C VAL A 22 1.37 -1.11 5.49
N ALA A 23 0.72 -1.26 4.34
CA ALA A 23 -0.70 -1.51 4.20
C ALA A 23 -0.95 -2.89 3.60
N GLN A 24 -2.07 -3.50 3.95
CA GLN A 24 -2.52 -4.76 3.38
C GLN A 24 -3.95 -4.64 2.86
N VAL A 25 -4.19 -5.22 1.70
CA VAL A 25 -5.54 -5.46 1.17
C VAL A 25 -5.69 -6.92 0.80
N ASN A 26 -6.81 -7.53 1.23
CA ASN A 26 -7.18 -8.87 0.79
C ASN A 26 -8.07 -8.77 -0.44
N THR A 27 -7.79 -9.57 -1.45
CA THR A 27 -8.57 -9.67 -2.70
C THR A 27 -8.72 -11.14 -3.12
N VAL A 28 -9.61 -11.42 -4.06
CA VAL A 28 -9.70 -12.70 -4.77
C VAL A 28 -9.08 -12.63 -6.17
N ASP A 29 -8.73 -11.42 -6.63
CA ASP A 29 -8.03 -11.15 -7.88
C ASP A 29 -7.08 -9.96 -7.69
N ILE A 30 -5.78 -10.21 -7.83
CA ILE A 30 -4.74 -9.17 -7.75
C ILE A 30 -4.81 -8.23 -8.96
N ALA A 31 -5.14 -8.76 -10.15
CA ALA A 31 -5.15 -7.97 -11.38
C ALA A 31 -6.19 -6.85 -11.30
N GLU A 32 -7.38 -7.13 -10.76
CA GLU A 32 -8.44 -6.13 -10.55
C GLU A 32 -7.96 -4.95 -9.68
N VAL A 33 -7.16 -5.21 -8.64
CA VAL A 33 -6.60 -4.15 -7.80
C VAL A 33 -5.54 -3.35 -8.57
N LEU A 34 -4.71 -4.04 -9.36
CA LEU A 34 -3.66 -3.42 -10.17
C LEU A 34 -4.19 -2.61 -11.36
N GLU A 35 -5.39 -2.87 -11.87
CA GLU A 35 -6.04 -1.99 -12.86
C GLU A 35 -6.18 -0.55 -12.34
N ARG A 36 -6.21 -0.39 -11.01
CA ARG A 36 -6.31 0.90 -10.31
C ARG A 36 -4.97 1.42 -9.82
N GLN A 37 -3.85 0.83 -10.26
CA GLN A 37 -2.49 1.16 -9.77
C GLN A 37 -2.21 2.66 -9.82
N ALA A 38 -2.55 3.37 -10.90
CA ALA A 38 -2.31 4.80 -11.00
C ALA A 38 -3.04 5.63 -9.91
N GLU A 39 -4.28 5.26 -9.57
CA GLU A 39 -5.03 5.91 -8.48
C GLU A 39 -4.43 5.59 -7.11
N ILE A 40 -4.01 4.34 -6.93
CA ILE A 40 -3.38 3.85 -5.69
C ILE A 40 -2.03 4.53 -5.47
N GLU A 41 -1.19 4.62 -6.49
CA GLU A 41 0.10 5.34 -6.45
C GLU A 41 -0.10 6.82 -6.10
N ALA A 42 -1.08 7.48 -6.71
CA ALA A 42 -1.40 8.87 -6.40
C ALA A 42 -1.85 9.05 -4.93
N ALA A 43 -2.69 8.14 -4.42
CA ALA A 43 -3.11 8.15 -3.02
C ALA A 43 -1.93 7.88 -2.06
N ILE A 44 -1.04 6.95 -2.41
CA ILE A 44 0.17 6.64 -1.64
C ILE A 44 1.10 7.87 -1.59
N GLN A 45 1.34 8.53 -2.73
CA GLN A 45 2.18 9.73 -2.78
C GLN A 45 1.60 10.86 -1.93
N ALA A 46 0.27 11.05 -1.98
CA ALA A 46 -0.42 12.01 -1.12
C ALA A 46 -0.28 11.66 0.37
N ALA A 47 -0.44 10.38 0.73
CA ALA A 47 -0.29 9.89 2.10
C ALA A 47 1.15 10.05 2.61
N ASN A 48 2.16 9.75 1.79
CA ASN A 48 3.58 9.94 2.12
C ASN A 48 3.88 11.41 2.40
N ALA A 49 3.42 12.32 1.52
CA ALA A 49 3.61 13.75 1.69
C ALA A 49 2.89 14.31 2.93
N ALA A 50 1.67 13.84 3.21
CA ALA A 50 0.86 14.33 4.32
C ALA A 50 1.38 13.87 5.70
N ASN A 51 1.95 12.67 5.77
CA ASN A 51 2.32 12.04 7.04
C ASN A 51 3.84 11.93 7.25
N GLY A 52 4.66 12.32 6.27
CA GLY A 52 6.12 12.23 6.36
C GLY A 52 6.63 10.78 6.36
N TYR A 53 5.98 9.91 5.60
CA TYR A 53 6.48 8.54 5.37
C TYR A 53 7.62 8.58 4.34
N SER A 54 8.72 7.89 4.62
CA SER A 54 9.83 7.73 3.68
C SER A 54 9.48 6.71 2.59
N ASP A 55 8.78 5.65 2.98
CA ASP A 55 8.43 4.52 2.14
C ASP A 55 7.01 4.05 2.47
N PHE A 56 6.34 3.54 1.45
CA PHE A 56 5.05 2.92 1.53
C PHE A 56 5.10 1.57 0.84
N VAL A 57 4.63 0.53 1.51
CA VAL A 57 4.51 -0.83 0.99
C VAL A 57 3.05 -1.24 1.08
N LEU A 58 2.42 -1.46 -0.07
CA LEU A 58 1.09 -2.05 -0.16
C LEU A 58 1.20 -3.53 -0.51
N MET A 59 0.67 -4.39 0.34
CA MET A 59 0.57 -5.83 0.14
C MET A 59 -0.82 -6.17 -0.41
N ILE A 60 -0.90 -6.61 -1.66
CA ILE A 60 -2.13 -7.05 -2.30
C ILE A 60 -2.17 -8.58 -2.21
N THR A 61 -2.93 -9.11 -1.26
CA THR A 61 -2.93 -10.55 -0.94
C THR A 61 -4.15 -11.23 -1.53
N ASP A 62 -3.91 -12.18 -2.44
CA ASP A 62 -4.93 -13.11 -2.92
C ASP A 62 -5.18 -14.18 -1.86
N ILE A 63 -6.35 -14.14 -1.24
CA ILE A 63 -6.73 -15.06 -0.17
C ILE A 63 -7.12 -16.46 -0.67
N VAL A 64 -7.38 -16.62 -1.97
CA VAL A 64 -7.72 -17.90 -2.60
C VAL A 64 -6.45 -18.66 -2.95
N ASN A 65 -5.46 -17.97 -3.54
CA ASN A 65 -4.21 -18.57 -4.00
C ASN A 65 -3.06 -18.44 -3.00
N SER A 66 -3.25 -17.70 -1.89
CA SER A 66 -2.27 -17.52 -0.80
C SER A 66 -0.94 -16.91 -1.26
N ASN A 67 -0.99 -16.01 -2.24
CA ASN A 67 0.14 -15.22 -2.71
C ASN A 67 -0.14 -13.72 -2.58
N SER A 68 0.92 -12.92 -2.66
CA SER A 68 0.82 -11.47 -2.59
C SER A 68 1.64 -10.81 -3.69
N GLU A 69 1.12 -9.72 -4.23
CA GLU A 69 1.87 -8.75 -5.03
C GLU A 69 2.21 -7.55 -4.13
N ILE A 70 3.39 -6.96 -4.34
CA ILE A 70 3.87 -5.84 -3.54
C ILE A 70 3.99 -4.60 -4.42
N LEU A 71 3.29 -3.54 -4.06
CA LEU A 71 3.49 -2.21 -4.63
C LEU A 71 4.25 -1.34 -3.60
N ALA A 72 5.47 -0.93 -3.94
CA ALA A 72 6.34 -0.15 -3.06
C ALA A 72 6.70 1.21 -3.68
N LEU A 73 6.45 2.29 -2.95
CA LEU A 73 6.77 3.67 -3.35
C LEU A 73 7.49 4.38 -2.21
N GLY A 74 8.62 5.00 -2.48
CA GLY A 74 9.44 5.67 -1.48
C GLY A 74 10.57 6.46 -2.11
N ALA A 75 11.43 7.01 -1.25
CA ALA A 75 12.61 7.79 -1.64
C ALA A 75 13.63 7.01 -2.48
#